data_AF-A0A2V9PDC6-F1
#
_entry.id   AF-A0A2V9PDC6-F1
#
_cell.length_a   1.000
_cell.length_b   1.000
_cell.length_c   1.000
_cell.angle_alpha   90.00
_cell.angle_beta   90.00
_cell.angle_gamma   90.00
#
_symmetry.space_group_name_H-M   'P 1'
#
loop_
_entity.id
_entity.type
_entity.pdbx_description
1 polymer ?
#
loop_
_entity_poly.entity_id
_entity_poly.type
_entity_poly.pdbx_seq_one_letter_code
_entity_poly.pdbx_strand_id
1 'polypeptide(L)'
;FIRQWQRYYHLTIDRQPHSGISTARNRGAQLSRGSVLVFVDADSRQTNCLAALNATITSSPQHNSFQLHLVGDCGGLVGRAEELRLQTIQNHMLQSNGCIRYLNTAGFAIRRSRVDTKRGIFDPAALRAEDTLLLSELMQAGELPLFVHDAIVQHATRLSLMASLRKSMRSAYLEGKTYEIIAMKGVRIRVSHRERLSMLWSMWKTSGQPSIGRAAWFVLIVKQALQRIVSIAYHASGLVRTLLSRPREKANSNSPSTTSPTESDVN
;
A
#
# COMPACT_ATOMS: atom_id res chain seq x y z
N PHE A 1 11.44 2.42 27.14
CA PHE A 1 10.09 2.98 26.95
C PHE A 1 9.02 1.90 26.75
N ILE A 2 8.92 1.17 25.61
CA ILE A 2 7.81 0.21 25.39
C ILE A 2 7.76 -0.95 26.42
N ARG A 3 8.91 -1.50 26.85
CA ARG A 3 8.96 -2.63 27.80
C ARG A 3 8.26 -2.37 29.14
N GLN A 4 8.17 -1.11 29.59
CA GLN A 4 7.52 -0.78 30.86
C GLN A 4 6.01 -1.11 30.84
N TRP A 5 5.40 -1.12 29.65
CA TRP A 5 3.98 -1.39 29.47
C TRP A 5 3.61 -2.87 29.55
N GLN A 6 4.60 -3.79 29.52
CA GLN A 6 4.36 -5.22 29.68
C GLN A 6 3.78 -5.60 31.06
N ARG A 7 3.93 -4.70 32.06
CA ARG A 7 3.33 -4.88 33.39
C ARG A 7 1.85 -4.51 33.45
N TYR A 8 1.37 -3.71 32.48
CA TYR A 8 0.02 -3.17 32.47
C TYR A 8 -0.86 -3.79 31.39
N TYR A 9 -0.26 -4.34 30.34
CA TYR A 9 -0.96 -4.93 29.21
C TYR A 9 -0.36 -6.28 28.83
N HIS A 10 -1.20 -7.13 28.22
CA HIS A 10 -0.78 -8.39 27.62
C HIS A 10 0.05 -8.12 26.35
N LEU A 11 1.29 -7.70 26.54
CA LEU A 11 2.19 -7.20 25.50
C LEU A 11 3.38 -8.15 25.31
N THR A 12 3.46 -8.74 24.12
CA THR A 12 4.64 -9.47 23.64
C THR A 12 5.45 -8.56 22.74
N ILE A 13 6.77 -8.52 22.94
CA ILE A 13 7.71 -7.76 22.12
C ILE A 13 8.63 -8.74 21.41
N ASP A 14 8.51 -8.83 20.09
CA ASP A 14 9.41 -9.60 19.23
C ASP A 14 10.38 -8.66 18.52
N ARG A 15 11.64 -9.06 18.41
CA ARG A 15 12.67 -8.31 17.69
C ARG A 15 13.31 -9.22 16.65
N GLN A 16 13.45 -8.70 15.44
CA GLN A 16 14.08 -9.39 14.32
C GLN A 16 15.03 -8.45 13.57
N PRO A 17 15.99 -8.99 12.80
CA PRO A 17 16.77 -8.21 11.84
C PRO A 17 15.87 -7.48 10.83
N HIS A 18 16.28 -6.28 10.40
CA HIS A 18 15.51 -5.47 9.46
C HIS A 18 15.32 -6.19 8.13
N SER A 19 14.06 -6.51 7.82
CA SER A 19 13.67 -7.36 6.68
C SER A 19 12.39 -6.85 5.99
N GLY A 20 12.08 -5.56 6.16
CA GLY A 20 10.90 -4.91 5.59
C GLY A 20 9.64 -4.98 6.47
N ILE A 21 8.66 -4.14 6.13
CA ILE A 21 7.42 -3.96 6.90
C ILE A 21 6.53 -5.20 6.81
N SER A 22 6.37 -5.77 5.62
CA SER A 22 5.59 -7.00 5.39
C SER A 22 6.06 -8.15 6.28
N THR A 23 7.38 -8.38 6.33
CA THR A 23 7.98 -9.45 7.15
C THR A 23 7.71 -9.24 8.64
N ALA A 24 7.86 -8.01 9.14
CA ALA A 24 7.58 -7.71 10.54
C ALA A 24 6.10 -7.90 10.90
N ARG A 25 5.18 -7.50 10.02
CA ARG A 25 3.74 -7.67 10.21
C ARG A 25 3.32 -9.14 10.15
N ASN A 26 3.86 -9.91 9.21
CA ASN A 26 3.61 -11.35 9.13
C ASN A 26 4.13 -12.08 10.37
N ARG A 27 5.32 -11.70 10.87
CA ARG A 27 5.85 -12.24 12.13
C ARG A 27 4.92 -11.96 13.30
N GLY A 28 4.43 -10.72 13.44
CA GLY A 28 3.43 -10.36 14.45
C GLY A 28 2.14 -11.18 14.32
N ALA A 29 1.65 -11.38 13.09
CA ALA A 29 0.47 -12.18 12.81
C ALA A 29 0.65 -13.67 13.19
N GLN A 30 1.85 -14.23 12.99
CA GLN A 30 2.18 -15.61 13.39
C GLN A 30 2.20 -15.76 14.92
N LEU A 31 2.76 -14.79 15.64
CA LEU A 31 2.89 -14.84 17.10
C LEU A 31 1.58 -14.53 17.84
N SER A 32 0.69 -13.75 17.22
CA SER A 32 -0.58 -13.36 17.83
C SER A 32 -1.48 -14.58 18.08
N ARG A 33 -2.46 -14.48 19.00
CA ARG A 33 -3.42 -15.57 19.28
C ARG A 33 -4.91 -15.19 19.17
N GLY A 34 -5.21 -13.91 18.97
CA GLY A 34 -6.59 -13.43 18.82
C GLY A 34 -7.32 -13.96 17.58
N SER A 35 -8.63 -14.17 17.66
CA SER A 35 -9.45 -14.59 16.51
C SER A 35 -9.49 -13.53 15.39
N VAL A 36 -9.16 -12.28 15.72
CA VAL A 36 -9.02 -11.15 14.81
C VAL A 36 -7.62 -10.58 14.96
N LEU A 37 -6.99 -10.25 13.85
CA LEU A 37 -5.72 -9.53 13.77
C LEU A 37 -6.01 -8.09 13.40
N VAL A 38 -5.49 -7.15 14.19
CA VAL A 38 -5.57 -5.70 13.92
C VAL A 38 -4.15 -5.19 13.76
N PHE A 39 -3.90 -4.49 12.64
CA PHE A 39 -2.64 -3.86 12.36
C PHE A 39 -2.73 -2.36 12.63
N VAL A 40 -1.68 -1.84 13.25
CA VAL A 40 -1.57 -0.44 13.66
C VAL A 40 -0.14 0.03 13.45
N ASP A 41 0.02 1.28 13.02
CA ASP A 41 1.34 1.90 12.94
C ASP A 41 1.69 2.53 14.30
N ALA A 42 2.98 2.61 14.62
CA ALA A 42 3.46 3.10 15.92
C ALA A 42 3.16 4.58 16.19
N ASP A 43 2.82 5.35 15.15
CA ASP A 43 2.43 6.76 15.19
C ASP A 43 0.90 6.95 15.09
N SER A 44 0.12 5.90 15.35
CA SER A 44 -1.34 5.95 15.37
C SER A 44 -1.90 6.08 16.79
N ARG A 45 -3.04 6.76 16.91
CA ARG A 45 -3.82 6.85 18.14
C ARG A 45 -5.20 6.24 17.93
N GLN A 46 -5.69 5.53 18.94
CA GLN A 46 -6.96 4.82 18.88
C GLN A 46 -7.77 5.18 20.11
N THR A 47 -8.97 5.74 19.90
CA THR A 47 -9.92 6.06 20.98
C THR A 47 -11.19 5.28 20.72
N ASN A 48 -11.60 4.39 21.64
CA ASN A 48 -12.77 3.50 21.52
C ASN A 48 -12.82 2.60 20.27
N CYS A 49 -11.74 2.56 19.50
CA CYS A 49 -11.65 1.89 18.20
C CYS A 49 -11.94 0.38 18.27
N LEU A 50 -11.42 -0.31 19.29
CA LEU A 50 -11.56 -1.77 19.40
C LEU A 50 -12.99 -2.20 19.73
N ALA A 51 -13.72 -1.40 20.51
CA ALA A 51 -15.12 -1.69 20.85
C ALA A 51 -16.02 -1.58 19.61
N ALA A 52 -15.88 -0.49 18.85
CA ALA A 52 -16.61 -0.28 17.58
C ALA A 52 -16.28 -1.36 16.53
N LEU A 53 -14.99 -1.72 16.42
CA LEU A 53 -14.55 -2.81 15.55
C LEU A 53 -15.18 -4.14 15.98
N ASN A 54 -15.15 -4.47 17.27
CA ASN A 54 -15.72 -5.73 17.77
C ASN A 54 -17.23 -5.84 17.53
N ALA A 55 -17.97 -4.74 17.74
CA ALA A 55 -19.40 -4.68 17.44
C ALA A 55 -19.66 -4.95 15.94
N THR A 56 -18.89 -4.31 15.05
CA THR A 56 -19.02 -4.49 13.60
C THR A 56 -18.67 -5.90 13.15
N ILE A 57 -17.61 -6.49 13.71
CA ILE A 57 -17.20 -7.88 13.41
C ILE A 57 -18.29 -8.87 13.86
N THR A 58 -18.96 -8.59 14.97
CA THR A 58 -20.04 -9.45 15.49
C THR A 58 -21.29 -9.35 14.61
N SER A 59 -21.65 -8.15 14.16
CA SER A 59 -22.82 -7.93 13.28
C SER A 59 -22.59 -8.31 11.82
N SER A 60 -21.32 -8.50 11.41
CA SER A 60 -20.93 -8.76 10.02
C SER A 60 -20.12 -10.06 9.87
N PRO A 61 -20.70 -11.24 10.19
CA PRO A 61 -20.01 -12.53 10.13
C PRO A 61 -19.52 -12.91 8.73
N GLN A 62 -20.17 -12.41 7.68
CA GLN A 62 -19.84 -12.67 6.27
C GLN A 62 -18.56 -11.96 5.79
N HIS A 63 -18.08 -10.94 6.50
CA HIS A 63 -16.87 -10.21 6.14
C HIS A 63 -15.65 -10.75 6.91
N ASN A 64 -14.56 -10.97 6.18
CA ASN A 64 -13.28 -11.42 6.75
C ASN A 64 -12.29 -10.28 6.98
N SER A 65 -12.41 -9.18 6.23
CA SER A 65 -11.47 -8.06 6.24
C SER A 65 -12.19 -6.74 6.49
N PHE A 66 -11.54 -5.85 7.23
CA PHE A 66 -12.12 -4.61 7.72
C PHE A 66 -11.10 -3.47 7.57
N GLN A 67 -11.57 -2.33 7.09
CA GLN A 67 -10.80 -1.09 7.04
C GLN A 67 -11.42 -0.11 8.02
N LEU A 68 -10.65 0.26 9.03
CA LEU A 68 -11.03 1.24 10.04
C LEU A 68 -10.96 2.65 9.44
N HIS A 69 -11.73 3.56 10.04
CA HIS A 69 -11.79 4.95 9.62
C HIS A 69 -10.51 5.68 10.02
N LEU A 70 -9.71 6.07 9.02
CA LEU A 70 -8.48 6.81 9.25
C LEU A 70 -8.74 8.31 9.21
N VAL A 71 -8.21 9.02 10.20
CA VAL A 71 -8.22 10.49 10.26
C VAL A 71 -6.82 11.04 10.46
N GLY A 72 -6.55 12.24 9.95
CA GLY A 72 -5.31 12.96 10.16
C GLY A 72 -5.28 13.73 11.48
N ASP A 73 -4.08 14.04 11.97
CA ASP A 73 -3.89 14.97 13.08
C ASP A 73 -3.96 16.43 12.60
N CYS A 74 -5.10 17.08 12.77
CA CYS A 74 -5.32 18.47 12.33
C CYS A 74 -4.56 19.54 13.15
N GLY A 75 -3.71 19.14 14.11
CA GLY A 75 -2.88 20.06 14.90
C GLY A 75 -1.83 20.84 14.08
N GLY A 76 -1.50 20.38 12.87
CA GLY A 76 -0.55 21.07 11.99
C GLY A 76 -0.85 20.91 10.50
N LEU A 77 -0.20 21.72 9.67
CA LEU A 77 -0.48 21.79 8.23
C LEU A 77 -0.34 20.44 7.51
N VAL A 78 0.68 19.64 7.87
CA VAL A 78 0.91 18.31 7.26
C VAL A 78 -0.20 17.34 7.62
N GLY A 79 -0.67 17.35 8.87
CA GLY A 79 -1.73 16.45 9.30
C GLY A 79 -3.11 16.88 8.80
N ARG A 80 -3.37 18.19 8.62
CA ARG A 80 -4.55 18.69 7.88
C ARG A 80 -4.54 18.29 6.41
N ALA A 81 -3.37 18.31 5.77
CA ALA A 81 -3.20 17.78 4.42
C ALA A 81 -3.49 16.27 4.41
N GLU A 82 -2.97 15.50 5.37
CA GLU A 82 -3.28 14.07 5.46
C GLU A 82 -4.77 13.80 5.71
N GLU A 83 -5.44 14.55 6.59
CA GLU A 83 -6.88 14.48 6.81
C GLU A 83 -7.66 14.70 5.51
N LEU A 84 -7.36 15.79 4.81
CA LEU A 84 -8.01 16.10 3.53
C LEU A 84 -7.83 14.97 2.51
N ARG A 85 -6.64 14.35 2.46
CA ARG A 85 -6.35 13.20 1.60
C ARG A 85 -7.18 11.98 2.01
N LEU A 86 -7.18 11.63 3.30
CA LEU A 86 -7.86 10.46 3.84
C LEU A 86 -9.38 10.58 3.68
N GLN A 87 -9.96 11.72 4.02
CA GLN A 87 -11.39 11.98 3.85
C GLN A 87 -11.80 11.84 2.38
N THR A 88 -11.02 12.42 1.46
CA THR A 88 -11.32 12.35 0.03
C THR A 88 -11.24 10.92 -0.50
N ILE A 89 -10.16 10.19 -0.17
CA ILE A 89 -9.97 8.83 -0.64
C ILE A 89 -11.05 7.91 -0.06
N GLN A 90 -11.32 7.98 1.25
CA GLN A 90 -12.29 7.10 1.89
C GLN A 90 -13.70 7.35 1.35
N ASN A 91 -14.13 8.60 1.23
CA ASN A 91 -15.45 8.93 0.68
C ASN A 91 -15.60 8.51 -0.78
N HIS A 92 -14.53 8.61 -1.57
CA HIS A 92 -14.59 8.27 -2.99
C HIS A 92 -14.50 6.76 -3.25
N MET A 93 -13.79 6.01 -2.38
CA MET A 93 -13.58 4.58 -2.54
C MET A 93 -14.61 3.72 -1.82
N LEU A 94 -15.44 4.32 -0.96
CA LEU A 94 -16.54 3.65 -0.28
C LEU A 94 -17.64 3.30 -1.29
N GLN A 95 -18.05 2.05 -1.30
CA GLN A 95 -19.11 1.53 -2.14
C GLN A 95 -20.45 1.59 -1.40
N SER A 96 -21.55 1.53 -2.16
CA SER A 96 -22.91 1.54 -1.60
C SER A 96 -23.22 0.34 -0.69
N ASN A 97 -22.49 -0.77 -0.83
CA ASN A 97 -22.59 -1.95 0.02
C ASN A 97 -21.78 -1.85 1.31
N GLY A 98 -21.15 -0.70 1.60
CA GLY A 98 -20.32 -0.48 2.79
C GLY A 98 -18.89 -1.02 2.69
N CYS A 99 -18.55 -1.76 1.62
CA CYS A 99 -17.17 -2.15 1.34
C CYS A 99 -16.38 -0.98 0.77
N ILE A 100 -15.05 -1.01 0.92
CA ILE A 100 -14.18 0.08 0.46
C ILE A 100 -13.05 -0.43 -0.42
N ARG A 101 -12.83 0.25 -1.56
CA ARG A 101 -11.69 0.01 -2.47
C ARG A 101 -10.44 0.77 -2.04
N TYR A 102 -10.15 0.71 -0.74
CA TYR A 102 -9.01 1.34 -0.11
C TYR A 102 -8.55 0.48 1.05
N LEU A 103 -7.22 0.35 1.20
CA LEU A 103 -6.63 -0.35 2.32
C LEU A 103 -5.43 0.46 2.79
N ASN A 104 -5.34 0.64 4.10
CA ASN A 104 -4.16 1.16 4.75
C ASN A 104 -3.97 0.40 6.06
N THR A 105 -2.78 -0.17 6.19
CA THR A 105 -2.49 -1.10 7.28
C THR A 105 -2.49 -0.46 8.67
N ALA A 106 -2.41 0.88 8.78
CA ALA A 106 -2.54 1.58 10.07
C ALA A 106 -3.93 1.41 10.72
N GLY A 107 -4.92 0.96 9.96
CA GLY A 107 -6.26 0.64 10.44
C GLY A 107 -6.86 -0.54 9.70
N PHE A 108 -6.08 -1.61 9.49
CA PHE A 108 -6.57 -2.81 8.83
C PHE A 108 -6.79 -3.91 9.85
N ALA A 109 -7.92 -4.62 9.74
CA ALA A 109 -8.19 -5.82 10.52
C ALA A 109 -8.65 -6.98 9.63
N ILE A 110 -8.31 -8.19 10.06
CA ILE A 110 -8.66 -9.42 9.35
C ILE A 110 -8.95 -10.55 10.33
N ARG A 111 -9.96 -11.37 10.04
CA ARG A 111 -10.22 -12.61 10.77
C ARG A 111 -9.05 -13.56 10.57
N ARG A 112 -8.56 -14.14 11.66
CA ARG A 112 -7.48 -15.14 11.61
C ARG A 112 -7.83 -16.33 10.73
N SER A 113 -9.11 -16.73 10.68
CA SER A 113 -9.57 -17.85 9.83
C SER A 113 -9.30 -17.64 8.34
N ARG A 114 -9.14 -16.38 7.88
CA ARG A 114 -8.83 -16.05 6.47
C ARG A 114 -7.32 -16.02 6.18
N VAL A 115 -6.48 -16.13 7.21
CA VAL A 115 -5.04 -15.96 7.11
C VAL A 115 -4.33 -17.31 6.99
N ASP A 116 -3.59 -17.50 5.90
CA ASP A 116 -2.58 -18.54 5.82
C ASP A 116 -1.34 -18.09 6.61
N THR A 117 -1.12 -18.71 7.78
CA THR A 117 -0.01 -18.35 8.67
C THR A 117 1.36 -18.74 8.12
N LYS A 118 1.43 -19.72 7.20
CA LYS A 118 2.68 -20.15 6.56
C LYS A 118 3.06 -19.17 5.46
N ARG A 119 2.11 -18.81 4.60
CA ARG A 119 2.32 -17.84 3.53
C ARG A 119 2.47 -16.40 4.04
N GLY A 120 1.78 -16.06 5.12
CA GLY A 120 1.67 -14.68 5.61
C GLY A 120 0.60 -13.88 4.85
N ILE A 121 0.30 -12.69 5.38
CA ILE A 121 -0.76 -11.80 4.85
C ILE A 121 -0.17 -10.85 3.82
N PHE A 122 1.03 -10.33 4.08
CA PHE A 122 1.69 -9.33 3.25
C PHE A 122 2.82 -9.98 2.46
N ASP A 123 2.91 -9.71 1.16
CA ASP A 123 4.02 -10.19 0.34
C ASP A 123 5.33 -9.44 0.70
N PRO A 124 6.40 -10.14 1.13
CA PRO A 124 7.70 -9.52 1.38
C PRO A 124 8.35 -8.90 0.14
N ALA A 125 7.94 -9.29 -1.07
CA ALA A 125 8.44 -8.68 -2.31
C ALA A 125 7.98 -7.21 -2.48
N ALA A 126 6.88 -6.82 -1.83
CA ALA A 126 6.41 -5.45 -1.76
C ALA A 126 7.19 -4.66 -0.70
N LEU A 127 8.24 -3.94 -1.13
CA LEU A 127 9.05 -3.11 -0.25
C LEU A 127 8.28 -1.90 0.32
N ARG A 128 7.26 -1.45 -0.41
CA ARG A 128 6.34 -0.36 -0.05
C ARG A 128 5.01 -0.57 -0.77
N ALA A 129 3.91 -0.05 -0.22
CA ALA A 129 2.55 -0.25 -0.73
C ALA A 129 2.07 -1.71 -0.70
N GLU A 130 2.55 -2.45 0.31
CA GLU A 130 2.10 -3.79 0.66
C GLU A 130 0.60 -3.87 0.93
N ASP A 131 0.02 -2.79 1.47
CA ASP A 131 -1.43 -2.62 1.65
C ASP A 131 -2.18 -2.62 0.32
N THR A 132 -1.64 -1.93 -0.68
CA THR A 132 -2.21 -1.79 -2.00
C THR A 132 -2.10 -3.10 -2.78
N LEU A 133 -1.01 -3.84 -2.60
CA LEU A 133 -0.88 -5.19 -3.14
C LEU A 133 -1.88 -6.14 -2.50
N LEU A 134 -2.03 -6.12 -1.16
CA LEU A 134 -3.05 -6.92 -0.46
C LEU A 134 -4.46 -6.57 -0.94
N LEU A 135 -4.79 -5.28 -1.07
CA LEU A 135 -6.07 -4.83 -1.61
C LEU A 135 -6.31 -5.40 -3.02
N SER A 136 -5.27 -5.46 -3.85
CA SER A 136 -5.38 -6.03 -5.19
C SER A 136 -5.78 -7.51 -5.17
N GLU A 137 -5.25 -8.28 -4.24
CA GLU A 137 -5.56 -9.70 -4.06
C GLU A 137 -6.99 -9.89 -3.53
N LEU A 138 -7.39 -9.06 -2.56
CA LEU A 138 -8.75 -9.03 -2.05
C LEU A 138 -9.76 -8.66 -3.15
N MET A 139 -9.42 -7.69 -4.00
CA MET A 139 -10.24 -7.32 -5.15
C MET A 139 -10.42 -8.46 -6.15
N GLN A 140 -9.35 -9.21 -6.44
CA GLN A 140 -9.42 -10.39 -7.33
C GLN A 140 -10.29 -11.49 -6.75
N ALA A 141 -10.26 -11.66 -5.42
CA ALA A 141 -11.10 -12.63 -4.72
C ALA A 141 -12.56 -12.16 -4.53
N GLY A 142 -12.90 -10.91 -4.87
CA GLY A 142 -14.22 -10.34 -4.58
C GLY A 142 -14.46 -10.04 -3.09
N GLU A 143 -13.39 -9.95 -2.30
CA GLU A 143 -13.43 -9.85 -0.83
C GLU A 143 -12.99 -8.47 -0.34
N LEU A 144 -13.61 -7.41 -0.85
CA LEU A 144 -13.28 -6.05 -0.40
C LEU A 144 -13.50 -5.88 1.12
N PRO A 145 -12.62 -5.12 1.81
CA PRO A 145 -12.78 -4.88 3.23
C PRO A 145 -14.06 -4.10 3.51
N LEU A 146 -14.76 -4.47 4.59
CA LEU A 146 -15.88 -3.68 5.11
C LEU A 146 -15.34 -2.43 5.81
N PHE A 147 -15.90 -1.26 5.49
CA PHE A 147 -15.49 -0.01 6.13
C PHE A 147 -16.15 0.14 7.51
N VAL A 148 -15.36 0.45 8.54
CA VAL A 148 -15.81 0.55 9.93
C VAL A 148 -15.75 2.01 10.37
N HIS A 149 -16.85 2.74 10.15
CA HIS A 149 -16.95 4.20 10.36
C HIS A 149 -16.60 4.64 11.78
N ASP A 150 -17.10 3.92 12.78
CA ASP A 150 -16.97 4.31 14.20
C ASP A 150 -15.65 3.85 14.83
N ALA A 151 -14.87 3.01 14.13
CA ALA A 151 -13.56 2.57 14.58
C ALA A 151 -12.49 3.53 14.06
N ILE A 152 -12.29 4.64 14.77
CA ILE A 152 -11.42 5.74 14.34
C ILE A 152 -9.97 5.49 14.75
N VAL A 153 -9.06 5.63 13.78
CA VAL A 153 -7.61 5.66 14.00
C VAL A 153 -7.05 6.99 13.51
N GLN A 154 -6.49 7.76 14.43
CA GLN A 154 -5.83 9.02 14.10
C GLN A 154 -4.35 8.76 13.76
N HIS A 155 -3.96 9.12 12.54
CA HIS A 155 -2.57 9.06 12.08
C HIS A 155 -1.83 10.34 12.46
N ALA A 156 -1.01 10.28 13.50
CA ALA A 156 -0.32 11.43 14.07
C ALA A 156 1.04 11.68 13.39
N THR A 157 1.03 12.21 12.17
CA THR A 157 2.26 12.55 11.46
C THR A 157 2.90 13.81 12.06
N ARG A 158 3.83 13.63 13.01
CA ARG A 158 4.62 14.73 13.62
C ARG A 158 5.79 15.22 12.75
N LEU A 159 5.72 15.02 11.45
CA LEU A 159 6.78 15.41 10.53
C LEU A 159 6.66 16.88 10.16
N SER A 160 7.81 17.55 10.03
CA SER A 160 7.85 18.84 9.34
C SER A 160 7.44 18.68 7.87
N LEU A 161 7.03 19.77 7.23
CA LEU A 161 6.63 19.75 5.82
C LEU A 161 7.73 19.15 4.93
N MET A 162 8.98 19.59 5.10
CA MET A 162 10.11 19.08 4.31
C MET A 162 10.39 17.60 4.56
N ALA A 163 10.31 17.14 5.82
CA ALA A 163 10.46 15.72 6.14
C ALA A 163 9.33 14.87 5.52
N SER A 164 8.10 15.39 5.51
CA SER A 164 6.94 14.75 4.87
C SER A 164 7.11 14.64 3.36
N LEU A 165 7.59 15.70 2.69
CA LEU A 165 7.88 15.67 1.25
C LEU A 165 8.98 14.67 0.91
N ARG A 166 10.08 14.69 1.65
CA ARG A 166 11.19 13.73 1.49
C ARG A 166 10.72 12.27 1.68
N LYS A 167 9.93 12.02 2.73
CA LYS A 167 9.31 10.70 2.97
C LYS A 167 8.44 10.28 1.79
N SER A 168 7.68 11.21 1.22
CA SER A 168 6.75 10.96 0.11
C SER A 168 7.48 10.60 -1.19
N MET A 169 8.57 11.32 -1.51
CA MET A 169 9.42 11.00 -2.67
C MET A 169 10.10 9.65 -2.53
N ARG A 170 10.71 9.38 -1.36
CA ARG A 170 11.33 8.07 -1.08
C ARG A 170 10.32 6.93 -1.19
N SER A 171 9.11 7.14 -0.67
CA SER A 171 8.04 6.14 -0.75
C SER A 171 7.66 5.89 -2.22
N ALA A 172 7.40 6.95 -3.00
CA ALA A 172 7.02 6.81 -4.41
C ALA A 172 8.06 6.05 -5.25
N TYR A 173 9.36 6.25 -4.99
CA TYR A 173 10.41 5.48 -5.66
C TYR A 173 10.35 3.98 -5.31
N LEU A 174 10.17 3.65 -4.03
CA LEU A 174 10.11 2.25 -3.56
C LEU A 174 8.81 1.54 -3.97
N GLU A 175 7.73 2.28 -4.16
CA GLU A 175 6.42 1.75 -4.58
C GLU A 175 6.41 1.26 -6.03
N GLY A 176 7.33 1.74 -6.88
CA GLY A 176 7.37 1.41 -8.31
C GLY A 176 7.32 -0.09 -8.59
N LYS A 177 8.16 -0.86 -7.89
CA LYS A 177 8.21 -2.33 -8.00
C LYS A 177 6.88 -2.99 -7.61
N THR A 178 6.23 -2.51 -6.54
CA THR A 178 4.96 -3.07 -6.10
C THR A 178 3.84 -2.79 -7.11
N TYR A 179 3.82 -1.60 -7.71
CA TYR A 179 2.86 -1.28 -8.77
C TYR A 179 3.10 -2.09 -10.06
N GLU A 180 4.34 -2.48 -10.37
CA GLU A 180 4.63 -3.42 -11.44
C GLU A 180 4.05 -4.82 -11.14
N ILE A 181 4.21 -5.33 -9.91
CA ILE A 181 3.59 -6.59 -9.46
C ILE A 181 2.06 -6.52 -9.61
N ILE A 182 1.44 -5.44 -9.15
CA ILE A 182 -0.01 -5.24 -9.27
C ILE A 182 -0.45 -5.20 -10.74
N ALA A 183 0.31 -4.50 -11.59
CA ALA A 183 0.01 -4.41 -13.01
C ALA A 183 0.08 -5.77 -13.70
N MET A 184 1.07 -6.61 -13.37
CA MET A 184 1.18 -7.98 -13.89
C MET A 184 -0.01 -8.87 -13.48
N LYS A 185 -0.64 -8.59 -12.33
CA LYS A 185 -1.87 -9.27 -11.89
C LYS A 185 -3.14 -8.81 -12.63
N GLY A 186 -3.06 -7.79 -13.48
CA GLY A 186 -4.20 -7.29 -14.25
C GLY A 186 -5.25 -6.54 -13.42
N VAL A 187 -4.97 -6.21 -12.15
CA VAL A 187 -5.93 -5.53 -11.26
C VAL A 187 -5.89 -4.03 -11.48
N ARG A 188 -7.03 -3.45 -11.86
CA ARG A 188 -7.17 -1.99 -11.96
C ARG A 188 -7.50 -1.37 -10.61
N ILE A 189 -6.46 -1.03 -9.85
CA ILE A 189 -6.58 -0.20 -8.63
C ILE A 189 -6.65 1.29 -8.99
N ARG A 190 -6.19 1.67 -10.19
CA ARG A 190 -6.06 3.06 -10.60
C ARG A 190 -7.43 3.69 -10.86
N VAL A 191 -7.61 4.84 -10.21
CA VAL A 191 -8.68 5.81 -10.44
C VAL A 191 -8.57 6.40 -11.84
N SER A 192 -9.69 6.47 -12.57
CA SER A 192 -9.79 7.09 -13.89
C SER A 192 -9.51 8.59 -13.86
N HIS A 193 -9.25 9.20 -15.02
CA HIS A 193 -9.00 10.65 -15.10
C HIS A 193 -10.20 11.48 -14.63
N ARG A 194 -11.42 11.06 -14.97
CA ARG A 194 -12.66 11.74 -14.57
C ARG A 194 -12.84 11.69 -13.05
N GLU A 195 -12.65 10.52 -12.46
CA GLU A 195 -12.70 10.33 -11.01
C GLU A 195 -11.62 11.17 -10.31
N ARG A 196 -10.39 11.22 -10.84
CA ARG A 196 -9.33 12.09 -10.29
C ARG A 196 -9.73 13.56 -10.29
N LEU A 197 -10.33 14.06 -11.37
CA LEU A 197 -10.80 15.44 -11.44
C LEU A 197 -11.91 15.69 -10.41
N SER A 198 -12.84 14.74 -10.26
CA SER A 198 -13.88 14.77 -9.24
C SER A 198 -13.28 14.81 -7.82
N MET A 199 -12.27 13.98 -7.54
CA MET A 199 -11.56 13.99 -6.27
C MET A 199 -10.86 15.32 -6.02
N LEU A 200 -10.15 15.89 -6.99
CA LEU A 200 -9.47 17.18 -6.85
C LEU A 200 -10.46 18.31 -6.55
N TRP A 201 -11.60 18.31 -7.22
CA TRP A 201 -12.65 19.30 -6.97
C TRP A 201 -13.29 19.13 -5.60
N SER A 202 -13.56 17.89 -5.18
CA SER A 202 -14.01 17.58 -3.82
C SER A 202 -13.00 18.07 -2.77
N MET A 203 -11.71 17.80 -2.98
CA MET A 203 -10.65 18.26 -2.09
C MET A 203 -10.60 19.78 -1.99
N TRP A 204 -10.74 20.48 -3.12
CA TRP A 204 -10.77 21.95 -3.12
C TRP A 204 -11.93 22.49 -2.27
N LYS A 205 -13.13 21.93 -2.46
CA LYS A 205 -14.31 22.29 -1.66
C LYS A 205 -14.10 22.02 -0.18
N THR A 206 -13.67 20.81 0.17
CA THR A 206 -13.42 20.41 1.57
C THR A 206 -12.33 21.25 2.22
N SER A 207 -11.32 21.69 1.46
CA SER A 207 -10.28 22.59 1.98
C SER A 207 -10.78 23.99 2.38
N GLY A 208 -12.01 24.36 2.01
CA GLY A 208 -12.68 25.56 2.50
C GLY A 208 -13.09 25.48 3.97
N GLN A 209 -13.13 24.29 4.57
CA GLN A 209 -13.45 24.12 5.99
C GLN A 209 -12.34 24.70 6.88
N PRO A 210 -12.67 25.47 7.94
CA PRO A 210 -11.68 26.09 8.82
C PRO A 210 -10.72 25.10 9.50
N SER A 211 -11.19 23.89 9.80
CA SER A 211 -10.40 22.82 10.42
C SER A 211 -9.28 22.28 9.51
N ILE A 212 -9.42 22.42 8.19
CA ILE A 212 -8.47 21.92 7.18
C ILE A 212 -7.68 23.08 6.56
N GLY A 213 -8.38 24.06 5.99
CA GLY A 213 -7.81 25.23 5.33
C GLY A 213 -7.20 24.96 3.95
N ARG A 214 -7.23 25.99 3.08
CA ARG A 214 -6.74 25.90 1.70
C ARG A 214 -5.25 25.57 1.57
N ALA A 215 -4.44 25.99 2.55
CA ALA A 215 -3.01 25.66 2.58
C ALA A 215 -2.75 24.15 2.57
N ALA A 216 -3.61 23.35 3.22
CA ALA A 216 -3.51 21.89 3.23
C ALA A 216 -3.66 21.29 1.82
N TRP A 217 -4.57 21.86 1.02
CA TRP A 217 -4.75 21.46 -0.38
C TRP A 217 -3.49 21.71 -1.20
N PHE A 218 -2.87 22.89 -1.09
CA PHE A 218 -1.62 23.19 -1.81
C PHE A 218 -0.50 22.23 -1.44
N VAL A 219 -0.35 21.92 -0.15
CA VAL A 219 0.64 20.92 0.31
C VAL A 219 0.41 19.56 -0.34
N LEU A 220 -0.84 19.12 -0.45
CA LEU A 220 -1.17 17.87 -1.13
C LEU A 220 -0.85 17.90 -2.62
N ILE A 221 -1.16 18.99 -3.32
CA ILE A 221 -0.86 19.14 -4.75
C ILE A 221 0.64 19.08 -4.99
N VAL A 222 1.44 19.82 -4.21
CA VAL A 222 2.91 19.79 -4.30
C VAL A 222 3.44 18.38 -4.04
N LYS A 223 2.95 17.72 -2.97
CA LYS A 223 3.33 16.34 -2.64
C LYS A 223 3.02 15.38 -3.79
N GLN A 224 1.81 15.45 -4.37
CA GLN A 224 1.42 14.59 -5.49
C GLN A 224 2.23 14.87 -6.77
N ALA A 225 2.52 16.14 -7.07
CA ALA A 225 3.34 16.52 -8.22
C ALA A 225 4.75 15.93 -8.10
N LEU A 226 5.38 16.08 -6.93
CA LEU A 226 6.70 15.50 -6.66
C LEU A 226 6.71 13.97 -6.76
N GLN A 227 5.70 13.30 -6.20
CA GLN A 227 5.59 11.85 -6.31
C GLN A 227 5.47 11.39 -7.77
N ARG A 228 4.72 12.12 -8.61
CA ARG A 228 4.62 11.80 -10.04
C ARG A 228 5.94 12.00 -10.77
N ILE A 229 6.66 13.09 -10.50
CA ILE A 229 7.98 13.34 -11.10
C ILE A 229 8.93 12.18 -10.77
N VAL A 230 8.98 11.76 -9.50
CA VAL A 230 9.83 10.63 -9.06
C VAL A 230 9.41 9.32 -9.71
N SER A 231 8.11 9.03 -9.81
CA SER A 231 7.62 7.82 -10.47
C SER A 231 7.94 7.79 -11.97
N ILE A 232 7.81 8.93 -12.67
CA ILE A 232 8.21 9.04 -14.08
C ILE A 232 9.72 8.80 -14.23
N ALA A 233 10.53 9.42 -13.37
CA ALA A 233 11.99 9.22 -13.37
C ALA A 233 12.37 7.76 -13.11
N TYR A 234 11.69 7.08 -12.18
CA TYR A 234 11.87 5.66 -11.91
C TYR A 234 11.64 4.82 -13.18
N HIS A 235 10.49 5.01 -13.84
CA HIS A 235 10.16 4.24 -15.06
C HIS A 235 11.11 4.55 -16.23
N ALA A 236 11.49 5.81 -16.43
CA ALA A 236 12.47 6.18 -17.44
C ALA A 236 13.83 5.49 -17.19
N SER A 237 14.28 5.45 -15.92
CA SER A 237 15.54 4.78 -15.55
C SER A 237 15.48 3.26 -15.76
N GLY A 238 14.33 2.63 -15.52
CA GLY A 238 14.10 1.21 -15.80
C GLY A 238 14.18 0.91 -17.29
N LEU A 239 13.53 1.74 -18.12
CA LEU A 239 13.54 1.59 -19.58
C LEU A 239 14.96 1.74 -20.15
N VAL A 240 15.73 2.72 -19.67
CA VAL A 240 17.15 2.88 -20.04
C VAL A 240 17.97 1.66 -19.64
N ARG A 241 17.77 1.11 -18.44
CA ARG A 241 18.47 -0.09 -17.99
C ARG A 241 18.12 -1.31 -18.86
N THR A 242 16.86 -1.51 -19.22
CA THR A 242 16.44 -2.61 -20.12
C THR A 242 17.04 -2.46 -21.52
N LEU A 243 17.10 -1.23 -22.06
CA LEU A 243 17.70 -0.96 -23.37
C LEU A 243 19.21 -1.20 -23.36
N LEU A 244 19.92 -0.83 -22.29
CA LEU A 244 21.37 -1.03 -22.15
C LEU A 244 21.74 -2.48 -21.79
N SER A 245 20.83 -3.26 -21.21
CA SER A 245 21.07 -4.65 -20.79
C SER A 245 20.74 -5.68 -21.88
N ARG A 246 20.31 -5.26 -23.07
CA ARG A 246 19.98 -6.19 -24.16
C ARG A 246 21.29 -6.78 -24.70
N PRO A 247 21.59 -8.08 -24.48
CA PRO A 247 22.81 -8.68 -24.98
C PRO A 247 22.81 -8.61 -26.51
N ARG A 248 23.96 -8.29 -27.09
CA ARG A 248 24.19 -8.28 -28.53
C ARG A 248 24.28 -9.72 -29.05
N GLU A 249 23.20 -10.49 -28.94
CA GLU A 249 23.05 -11.76 -29.65
C GLU A 249 22.67 -11.47 -31.10
N LYS A 250 23.69 -11.25 -31.93
CA LYS A 250 23.69 -11.53 -33.38
C LYS A 250 25.09 -11.23 -33.94
N ALA A 251 25.93 -12.26 -33.93
CA ALA A 251 27.00 -12.48 -34.92
C ALA A 251 27.69 -13.83 -34.60
N ASN A 252 27.06 -14.95 -34.93
CA ASN A 252 27.75 -16.18 -35.31
C ASN A 252 26.75 -17.18 -35.90
N SER A 253 26.42 -16.95 -37.16
CA SER A 253 25.88 -17.97 -38.07
C SER A 253 26.44 -17.67 -39.45
N ASN A 254 27.62 -18.20 -39.74
CA ASN A 254 28.16 -18.36 -41.08
C ASN A 254 29.04 -19.61 -41.02
N SER A 255 28.40 -20.78 -41.17
CA SER A 255 29.08 -22.01 -41.56
C SER A 255 28.80 -22.19 -43.05
N PRO A 256 29.82 -22.09 -43.93
CA PRO A 256 29.61 -22.34 -45.34
C PRO A 256 29.49 -23.84 -45.59
N SER A 257 28.39 -24.22 -46.25
CA SER A 257 28.21 -25.48 -46.94
C SER A 257 29.32 -25.68 -47.98
N THR A 258 30.06 -26.78 -47.89
CA THR A 258 30.92 -27.26 -48.98
C THR A 258 30.37 -28.61 -49.44
N THR A 259 29.69 -28.59 -50.58
CA THR A 259 29.32 -29.76 -51.36
C THR A 259 30.51 -30.25 -52.19
N SER A 260 30.56 -31.57 -52.37
CA SER A 260 31.56 -32.44 -53.01
C SER A 260 31.73 -32.22 -54.53
N PRO A 261 32.69 -32.91 -55.21
CA PRO A 261 32.40 -34.25 -55.74
C PRO A 261 33.60 -35.24 -55.93
N THR A 262 33.27 -36.53 -56.08
CA THR A 262 33.91 -37.62 -56.91
C THR A 262 35.41 -37.94 -56.69
N GLU A 263 35.96 -39.17 -56.81
CA GLU A 263 35.66 -40.36 -57.60
C GLU A 263 36.65 -41.49 -57.20
N SER A 264 36.29 -42.76 -57.45
CA SER A 264 37.20 -43.92 -57.73
C SER A 264 38.11 -44.42 -56.56
N ASP A 265 38.42 -45.71 -56.35
CA ASP A 265 38.10 -46.96 -57.03
C ASP A 265 38.72 -48.15 -56.25
N VAL A 266 38.22 -49.35 -56.54
CA VAL A 266 38.95 -50.64 -56.63
C VAL A 266 39.22 -51.51 -55.37
N ASN A 267 38.57 -52.68 -55.45
CA ASN A 267 38.88 -54.04 -54.96
C ASN A 267 38.86 -54.39 -53.48
#